data_AF-A0A258EKV9-F1
#
_entry.id   AF-A0A258EKV9-F1
#
_cell.length_a   1.000
_cell.length_b   1.000
_cell.length_c   1.000
_cell.angle_alpha   90.00
_cell.angle_beta   90.00
_cell.angle_gamma   90.00
#
_symmetry.space_group_name_H-M   'P 1'
#
loop_
_entity.id
_entity.type
_entity.pdbx_description
1 polymer ?
#
loop_
_entity_poly.entity_id
_entity_poly.type
_entity_poly.pdbx_seq_one_letter_code
_entity_poly.pdbx_strand_id
1 'polypeptide(L)'
;MASKGNFFYSSVMPKIYGIGAAVVILGAMFKILDWTGANLMIGVGLTTEAIIFFLSAFEPRQEEMDWSKIYPELAEGAPAKKSKGDDVSAKLDDMLSKAKIGPELIESLGKGMSNLATSAQKMGNLADAAVATNEYATNVKSAAKTLADMNVSYSKTAAALTEMSSASQDAKAYHTQIQTVTKNLSALNAVYEMELQDANSHVKTLNKFYNSMSTAMAGITEAGKETEAFKNELAKLNQNVSSLNKIYGGMLSAMKG
;
A
#
# COMPACT_ATOMS: atom_id res chain seq x y z
N MET A 1 -42.39 43.48 18.92
CA MET A 1 -42.66 42.16 19.53
C MET A 1 -41.49 41.26 19.19
N ALA A 2 -40.76 40.75 20.19
CA ALA A 2 -39.63 39.85 19.97
C ALA A 2 -40.16 38.52 19.42
N SER A 3 -39.88 38.23 18.15
CA SER A 3 -40.15 36.93 17.55
C SER A 3 -39.35 35.89 18.34
N LYS A 4 -40.05 34.86 18.85
CA LYS A 4 -39.44 33.69 19.48
C LYS A 4 -38.67 32.91 18.39
N GLY A 5 -37.48 33.39 18.04
CA GLY A 5 -36.52 32.68 17.21
C GLY A 5 -36.16 31.37 17.91
N ASN A 6 -36.46 30.26 17.23
CA ASN A 6 -36.40 28.91 17.78
C ASN A 6 -35.03 28.65 18.45
N PHE A 7 -34.99 28.53 19.79
CA PHE A 7 -33.78 28.32 20.60
C PHE A 7 -32.90 27.16 20.09
N PHE A 8 -33.54 26.19 19.44
CA PHE A 8 -32.90 25.07 18.76
C PHE A 8 -31.93 25.51 17.66
N TYR A 9 -32.34 26.38 16.74
CA TYR A 9 -31.49 26.82 15.62
C TYR A 9 -30.43 27.84 16.07
N SER A 10 -30.75 28.73 17.01
CA SER A 10 -29.81 29.77 17.45
C SER A 10 -28.76 29.30 18.46
N SER A 11 -29.04 28.29 19.28
CA SER A 11 -28.15 27.88 20.38
C SER A 11 -27.70 26.41 20.31
N VAL A 12 -28.51 25.52 19.72
CA VAL A 12 -28.21 24.08 19.66
C VAL A 12 -27.52 23.71 18.34
N MET A 13 -27.97 24.26 17.21
CA MET A 13 -27.39 23.96 15.89
C MET A 13 -25.89 24.32 15.76
N PRO A 14 -25.40 25.46 16.28
CA PRO A 14 -23.95 25.75 16.28
C PRO A 14 -23.12 24.73 17.05
N LYS A 15 -23.68 24.16 18.13
CA LYS A 15 -23.00 23.11 18.92
C LYS A 15 -22.98 21.79 18.18
N ILE A 16 -24.04 21.45 17.43
CA ILE A 16 -24.10 20.26 16.59
C ILE A 16 -23.06 20.35 15.47
N TYR A 17 -22.93 21.50 14.79
CA TYR A 17 -21.87 21.73 13.79
C TYR A 17 -20.48 21.57 14.41
N GLY A 18 -20.23 22.14 15.60
CA GLY A 18 -18.95 22.03 16.28
C GLY A 18 -18.59 20.60 16.71
N ILE A 19 -19.56 19.84 17.24
CA ILE A 19 -19.36 18.44 17.65
C ILE A 19 -19.15 17.55 16.42
N GLY A 20 -19.93 17.75 15.35
CA GLY A 20 -19.77 17.03 14.09
C GLY A 20 -18.40 17.22 13.46
N ALA A 21 -17.97 18.47 13.33
CA ALA A 21 -16.65 18.81 12.80
C ALA A 21 -15.51 18.15 13.61
N ALA A 22 -15.63 18.10 14.94
CA ALA A 22 -14.64 17.42 15.79
C ALA A 22 -14.55 15.91 15.50
N VAL A 23 -15.68 15.23 15.29
CA VAL A 23 -15.71 13.79 14.95
C VAL A 23 -15.10 13.55 13.56
N VAL A 24 -15.35 14.42 12.59
CA VAL A 24 -14.74 14.34 11.24
C VAL A 24 -13.23 14.52 11.30
N ILE A 25 -12.75 15.52 12.05
CA ILE A 25 -11.31 15.78 12.23
C ILE A 25 -10.63 14.58 12.90
N LEU A 26 -11.25 13.98 13.92
CA LEU A 26 -10.73 12.76 14.55
C LEU A 26 -10.69 11.58 13.57
N GLY A 27 -11.71 11.42 12.72
CA GLY A 27 -11.71 10.39 11.67
C GLY A 27 -10.62 10.59 10.63
N ALA A 28 -10.39 11.82 10.19
CA ALA A 28 -9.28 12.16 9.29
C ALA A 28 -7.91 11.93 9.96
N MET A 29 -7.77 12.29 11.24
CA MET A 29 -6.54 12.06 12.02
C MET A 29 -6.21 10.57 12.11
N PHE A 30 -7.18 9.71 12.43
CA PHE A 30 -6.98 8.26 12.49
C PHE A 30 -6.56 7.68 11.13
N LYS A 31 -7.09 8.23 10.03
CA LYS A 31 -6.71 7.84 8.67
C LYS A 31 -5.29 8.25 8.29
N ILE A 32 -4.81 9.40 8.76
CA ILE A 32 -3.45 9.89 8.51
C ILE A 32 -2.41 9.13 9.35
N LEU A 33 -2.76 8.75 10.59
CA LEU A 33 -1.85 8.06 11.52
C LEU A 33 -1.86 6.53 11.38
N ASP A 34 -2.67 5.97 10.46
CA ASP A 34 -2.80 4.53 10.18
C ASP A 34 -3.13 3.67 11.42
N TRP A 35 -3.97 4.19 12.31
CA TRP A 35 -4.41 3.45 13.51
C TRP A 35 -5.39 2.33 13.15
N THR A 36 -5.35 1.23 13.89
CA THR A 36 -6.24 0.08 13.67
C THR A 36 -7.71 0.53 13.77
N GLY A 37 -8.50 0.28 12.71
CA GLY A 37 -9.89 0.75 12.63
C GLY A 37 -10.09 2.13 11.97
N ALA A 38 -9.03 2.74 11.40
CA ALA A 38 -9.10 4.04 10.74
C ALA A 38 -10.19 4.16 9.65
N ASN A 39 -10.39 3.11 8.85
CA ASN A 39 -11.44 3.10 7.82
C ASN A 39 -12.86 3.18 8.41
N LEU A 40 -13.07 2.57 9.58
CA LEU A 40 -14.35 2.65 10.28
C LEU A 40 -14.53 4.04 10.89
N MET A 41 -13.49 4.60 11.51
CA MET A 41 -13.55 5.93 12.15
C MET A 41 -13.80 7.06 11.14
N ILE A 42 -13.13 7.03 9.97
CA ILE A 42 -13.40 8.03 8.92
C ILE A 42 -14.80 7.85 8.30
N GLY A 43 -15.28 6.61 8.18
CA GLY A 43 -16.65 6.32 7.75
C GLY A 43 -17.69 6.92 8.70
N VAL A 44 -17.49 6.78 10.02
CA VAL A 44 -18.36 7.39 11.05
C VAL A 44 -18.31 8.92 10.97
N GLY A 45 -17.12 9.51 10.82
CA GLY A 45 -16.94 10.96 10.66
C GLY A 45 -17.71 11.51 9.46
N LEU A 46 -17.48 10.95 8.27
CA LEU A 46 -18.15 11.39 7.04
C LEU A 46 -19.67 11.17 7.09
N THR A 47 -20.14 10.08 7.72
CA THR A 47 -21.57 9.84 7.90
C THR A 47 -22.21 10.87 8.83
N THR A 48 -21.50 11.26 9.89
CA THR A 48 -21.95 12.32 10.82
C THR A 48 -22.09 13.66 10.09
N GLU A 49 -21.11 14.00 9.23
CA GLU A 49 -21.14 15.22 8.42
C GLU A 49 -22.31 15.23 7.42
N ALA A 50 -22.58 14.10 6.76
CA ALA A 50 -23.71 13.95 5.85
C ALA A 50 -25.06 14.19 6.53
N ILE A 51 -25.24 13.71 7.77
CA ILE A 51 -26.45 13.93 8.56
C ILE A 51 -26.60 15.40 8.95
N ILE A 52 -25.50 16.06 9.33
CA ILE A 52 -25.51 17.47 9.72
C ILE A 52 -25.84 18.38 8.53
N PHE A 53 -25.25 18.12 7.35
CA PHE A 53 -25.61 18.83 6.11
C PHE A 53 -27.05 18.60 5.68
N PHE A 54 -27.57 17.39 5.90
CA PHE A 54 -28.97 17.13 5.63
C PHE A 54 -29.89 17.95 6.55
N LEU A 55 -29.55 18.06 7.84
CA LEU A 55 -30.33 18.86 8.81
C LEU A 55 -30.17 20.37 8.60
N SER A 56 -29.02 20.84 8.11
CA SER A 56 -28.78 22.27 7.80
C SER A 56 -29.64 22.78 6.64
N ALA A 57 -30.02 21.90 5.71
CA ALA A 57 -30.91 22.26 4.60
C ALA A 57 -32.32 22.70 5.07
N PHE A 58 -32.71 22.35 6.30
CA PHE A 58 -33.99 22.74 6.91
C PHE A 58 -33.87 23.96 7.83
N GLU A 59 -32.71 24.60 7.91
CA GLU A 59 -32.52 25.80 8.72
C GLU A 59 -33.22 27.01 8.05
N PRO A 60 -34.03 27.80 8.79
CA PRO A 60 -34.66 29.01 8.25
C PRO A 60 -33.58 29.98 7.74
N ARG A 61 -33.77 30.56 6.54
CA ARG A 61 -32.86 31.59 6.02
C ARG A 61 -32.74 32.71 7.06
N GLN A 62 -31.51 33.02 7.46
CA GLN A 62 -31.21 34.17 8.33
C GLN A 62 -31.84 35.42 7.70
N GLU A 63 -32.70 36.13 8.44
CA GLU A 63 -33.20 37.42 8.00
C GLU A 63 -32.00 38.35 7.83
N GLU A 64 -31.76 38.81 6.60
CA GLU A 64 -30.71 39.76 6.32
C GLU A 64 -30.97 41.04 7.12
N MET A 65 -29.89 41.58 7.68
CA MET A 65 -29.87 42.81 8.46
C MET A 65 -30.68 43.91 7.78
N ASP A 66 -31.73 44.40 8.45
CA ASP A 66 -32.61 45.42 7.91
C ASP A 66 -31.88 46.77 7.78
N TRP A 67 -31.25 46.98 6.61
CA TRP A 67 -30.49 48.18 6.26
C TRP A 67 -31.33 49.47 6.33
N SER A 68 -32.67 49.36 6.40
CA SER A 68 -33.57 50.50 6.56
C SER A 68 -33.47 51.20 7.92
N LYS A 69 -32.90 50.53 8.93
CA LYS A 69 -32.63 51.14 10.26
C LYS A 69 -31.44 52.09 10.26
N ILE A 70 -30.59 52.02 9.23
CA ILE A 70 -29.32 52.74 9.12
C ILE A 70 -29.45 54.00 8.23
N TYR A 71 -30.48 54.06 7.37
CA TYR A 71 -30.75 55.20 6.50
C TYR A 71 -32.22 55.64 6.52
N PRO A 72 -32.62 56.48 7.49
CA PRO A 72 -34.00 56.99 7.59
C PRO A 72 -34.41 57.92 6.43
N GLU A 73 -33.48 58.45 5.65
CA GLU A 73 -33.76 59.41 4.57
C GLU A 73 -34.42 58.79 3.32
N LEU A 74 -34.59 57.48 3.26
CA LEU A 74 -35.32 56.78 2.19
C LEU A 74 -36.72 56.30 2.62
N ALA A 75 -37.09 56.45 3.90
CA ALA A 75 -38.32 55.89 4.46
C ALA A 75 -39.48 56.90 4.57
N GLU A 76 -39.22 58.22 4.52
CA GLU A 76 -40.29 59.23 4.56
C GLU A 76 -40.45 59.93 3.20
N GLY A 77 -41.44 59.45 2.44
CA GLY A 77 -41.95 60.13 1.27
C GLY A 77 -42.57 61.49 1.63
N ALA A 78 -41.88 62.57 1.26
CA ALA A 78 -42.46 63.92 1.22
C ALA A 78 -43.65 63.96 0.24
N PRO A 79 -44.71 64.75 0.51
CA PRO A 79 -46.00 64.60 -0.16
C PRO A 79 -45.92 65.03 -1.63
N ALA A 80 -46.15 64.07 -2.52
CA ALA A 80 -46.34 64.31 -3.94
C ALA A 80 -47.58 65.19 -4.17
N LYS A 81 -47.34 66.46 -4.52
CA LYS A 81 -48.36 67.37 -5.04
C LYS A 81 -48.86 66.80 -6.36
N LYS A 82 -50.14 66.40 -6.42
CA LYS A 82 -50.83 66.04 -7.67
C LYS A 82 -50.77 67.23 -8.63
N SER A 83 -49.87 67.20 -9.61
CA SER A 83 -49.91 68.09 -10.76
C SER A 83 -50.81 67.48 -11.83
N LYS A 84 -51.72 68.31 -12.34
CA LYS A 84 -52.52 68.06 -13.54
C LYS A 84 -51.59 67.59 -14.67
N GLY A 85 -51.85 66.42 -15.22
CA GLY A 85 -51.11 65.81 -16.33
C GLY A 85 -51.27 66.50 -17.69
N ASP A 86 -51.49 67.81 -17.73
CA ASP A 86 -51.67 68.57 -18.99
C ASP A 86 -50.56 69.58 -19.29
N ASP A 87 -49.64 69.84 -18.35
CA ASP A 87 -48.65 70.93 -18.51
C ASP A 87 -47.26 70.45 -18.97
N VAL A 88 -46.93 69.17 -18.80
CA VAL A 88 -45.61 68.62 -19.21
C VAL A 88 -45.59 68.25 -20.69
N SER A 89 -46.68 67.65 -21.20
CA SER A 89 -46.88 67.39 -22.63
C SER A 89 -46.98 68.68 -23.43
N ALA A 90 -47.75 69.67 -22.95
CA ALA A 90 -47.89 70.96 -23.59
C ALA A 90 -46.60 71.81 -23.55
N LYS A 91 -45.82 71.77 -22.46
CA LYS A 91 -44.49 72.41 -22.41
C LYS A 91 -43.46 71.70 -23.27
N LEU A 92 -43.51 70.38 -23.36
CA LEU A 92 -42.65 69.64 -24.28
C LEU A 92 -42.99 69.99 -25.73
N ASP A 93 -44.27 70.13 -26.07
CA ASP A 93 -44.76 70.54 -27.40
C ASP A 93 -44.38 72.00 -27.74
N ASP A 94 -44.52 72.93 -26.78
CA ASP A 94 -44.05 74.32 -26.91
C ASP A 94 -42.53 74.41 -27.04
N MET A 95 -41.77 73.56 -26.32
CA MET A 95 -40.32 73.48 -26.45
C MET A 95 -39.88 72.83 -27.77
N LEU A 96 -40.57 71.80 -28.25
CA LEU A 96 -40.32 71.18 -29.56
C LEU A 96 -40.58 72.17 -30.70
N SER A 97 -41.69 72.90 -30.60
CA SER A 97 -42.08 73.93 -31.56
C SER A 97 -41.09 75.11 -31.57
N LYS A 98 -40.73 75.65 -30.40
CA LYS A 98 -39.80 76.79 -30.28
C LYS A 98 -38.35 76.45 -30.65
N ALA A 99 -37.91 75.22 -30.41
CA ALA A 99 -36.58 74.77 -30.79
C ALA A 99 -36.48 74.32 -32.27
N LYS A 100 -37.56 74.46 -33.07
CA LYS A 100 -37.65 73.93 -34.45
C LYS A 100 -37.27 72.45 -34.55
N ILE A 101 -37.64 71.66 -33.55
CA ILE A 101 -37.44 70.21 -33.56
C ILE A 101 -38.52 69.62 -34.47
N GLY A 102 -38.23 69.59 -35.77
CA GLY A 102 -39.10 68.98 -36.77
C GLY A 102 -39.13 67.45 -36.64
N PRO A 103 -40.09 66.78 -37.29
CA PRO A 103 -40.18 65.32 -37.32
C PRO A 103 -38.86 64.64 -37.75
N GLU A 104 -38.07 65.26 -38.64
CA GLU A 104 -36.74 64.75 -39.03
C GLU A 104 -35.70 64.75 -37.90
N LEU A 105 -35.73 65.72 -36.98
CA LEU A 105 -34.81 65.78 -35.84
C LEU A 105 -35.15 64.70 -34.80
N ILE A 106 -36.45 64.41 -34.61
CA ILE A 106 -36.91 63.29 -33.76
C ILE A 106 -36.56 61.96 -34.41
N GLU A 107 -36.76 61.82 -35.72
CA GLU A 107 -36.42 60.60 -36.45
C GLU A 107 -34.91 60.33 -36.44
N SER A 108 -34.08 61.36 -36.65
CA SER A 108 -32.62 61.25 -36.57
C SER A 108 -32.12 60.95 -35.15
N LEU A 109 -32.73 61.55 -34.11
CA LEU A 109 -32.45 61.21 -32.72
C LEU A 109 -32.86 59.77 -32.39
N GLY A 110 -34.04 59.34 -32.83
CA GLY A 110 -34.52 57.97 -32.67
C GLY A 110 -33.60 56.96 -33.37
N LYS A 111 -33.15 57.27 -34.59
CA LYS A 111 -32.16 56.48 -35.33
C LYS A 111 -30.80 56.47 -34.63
N GLY A 112 -30.36 57.59 -34.08
CA GLY A 112 -29.15 57.71 -33.27
C GLY A 112 -29.20 56.86 -32.00
N MET A 113 -30.31 56.91 -31.27
CA MET A 113 -30.53 56.13 -30.06
C MET A 113 -30.67 54.63 -30.38
N SER A 114 -31.34 54.27 -31.47
CA SER A 114 -31.41 52.89 -31.98
C SER A 114 -30.02 52.35 -32.39
N ASN A 115 -29.21 53.18 -33.05
CA ASN A 115 -27.84 52.83 -33.40
C ASN A 115 -26.95 52.67 -32.17
N LEU A 116 -27.13 53.51 -31.15
CA LEU A 116 -26.43 53.40 -29.87
C LEU A 116 -26.84 52.12 -29.13
N ALA A 117 -28.14 51.83 -29.05
CA ALA A 117 -28.66 50.59 -28.45
C ALA A 117 -28.11 49.35 -29.17
N THR A 118 -28.09 49.37 -30.51
CA THR A 118 -27.50 48.30 -31.33
C THR A 118 -26.00 48.14 -31.07
N SER A 119 -25.28 49.26 -30.91
CA SER A 119 -23.83 49.25 -30.62
C SER A 119 -23.54 48.72 -29.23
N ALA A 120 -24.33 49.12 -28.22
CA ALA A 120 -24.23 48.59 -26.87
C ALA A 120 -24.51 47.08 -26.82
N GLN A 121 -25.51 46.60 -27.57
CA GLN A 121 -25.80 45.16 -27.68
C GLN A 121 -24.64 44.39 -28.32
N LYS A 122 -24.04 44.92 -29.41
CA LYS A 122 -22.85 44.32 -30.03
C LYS A 122 -21.64 44.31 -29.09
N MET A 123 -21.50 45.33 -28.25
CA MET A 123 -20.43 45.41 -27.26
C MET A 123 -20.61 44.37 -26.14
N GLY A 124 -21.86 44.07 -25.75
CA GLY A 124 -22.20 42.94 -24.89
C GLY A 124 -21.76 41.60 -25.52
N ASN A 125 -22.14 41.35 -26.77
CA ASN A 125 -21.71 40.14 -27.48
C ASN A 125 -20.19 40.01 -27.62
N LEU A 126 -19.48 41.13 -27.83
CA LEU A 126 -18.02 41.15 -27.88
C LEU A 126 -17.40 40.84 -26.51
N ALA A 127 -17.99 41.35 -25.43
CA ALA A 127 -17.58 41.03 -24.07
C ALA A 127 -17.77 39.54 -23.75
N ASP A 128 -18.93 38.97 -24.11
CA ASP A 128 -19.19 37.53 -23.95
C ASP A 128 -18.20 36.67 -24.77
N ALA A 129 -17.92 37.07 -26.02
CA ALA A 129 -16.92 36.41 -26.86
C ALA A 129 -15.50 36.51 -26.27
N ALA A 130 -15.15 37.64 -25.65
CA ALA A 130 -13.86 37.81 -24.97
C ALA A 130 -13.75 36.92 -23.73
N VAL A 131 -14.83 36.77 -22.95
CA VAL A 131 -14.89 35.85 -21.81
C VAL A 131 -14.70 34.40 -22.28
N ALA A 132 -15.44 33.97 -23.31
CA ALA A 132 -15.30 32.63 -23.88
C ALA A 132 -13.90 32.36 -24.45
N THR A 133 -13.26 33.37 -25.05
CA THR A 133 -11.88 33.26 -25.55
C THR A 133 -10.88 33.09 -24.40
N ASN A 134 -11.06 33.82 -23.29
CA ASN A 134 -10.21 33.71 -22.11
C ASN A 134 -10.39 32.34 -21.42
N GLU A 135 -11.62 31.85 -21.35
CA GLU A 135 -11.92 30.51 -20.86
C GLU A 135 -11.30 29.42 -21.74
N TYR A 136 -11.40 29.55 -23.07
CA TYR A 136 -10.73 28.66 -24.02
C TYR A 136 -9.21 28.65 -23.82
N ALA A 137 -8.58 29.81 -23.71
CA ALA A 137 -7.14 29.92 -23.48
C ALA A 137 -6.73 29.24 -22.14
N THR A 138 -7.54 29.41 -21.11
CA THR A 138 -7.35 28.75 -19.81
C THR A 138 -7.47 27.24 -19.92
N ASN A 139 -8.50 26.75 -20.61
CA ASN A 139 -8.73 25.32 -20.82
C ASN A 139 -7.62 24.67 -21.66
N VAL A 140 -7.16 25.33 -22.73
CA VAL A 140 -6.03 24.86 -23.53
C VAL A 140 -4.75 24.80 -22.71
N LYS A 141 -4.48 25.82 -21.88
CA LYS A 141 -3.32 25.83 -20.97
C LYS A 141 -3.40 24.69 -19.95
N SER A 142 -4.59 24.44 -19.40
CA SER A 142 -4.83 23.32 -18.48
C SER A 142 -4.62 21.98 -19.19
N ALA A 143 -5.18 21.80 -20.39
CA ALA A 143 -5.00 20.58 -21.19
C ALA A 143 -3.53 20.32 -21.53
N ALA A 144 -2.77 21.36 -21.90
CA ALA A 144 -1.34 21.25 -22.15
C ALA A 144 -0.58 20.78 -20.90
N LYS A 145 -0.94 21.31 -19.71
CA LYS A 145 -0.38 20.83 -18.44
C LYS A 145 -0.73 19.36 -18.18
N THR A 146 -1.99 18.98 -18.35
CA THR A 146 -2.43 17.59 -18.19
C THR A 146 -1.71 16.64 -19.15
N LEU A 147 -1.46 17.06 -20.40
CA LEU A 147 -0.67 16.27 -21.35
C LEU A 147 0.80 16.13 -20.92
N ALA A 148 1.40 17.18 -20.36
CA ALA A 148 2.75 17.10 -19.80
C ALA A 148 2.80 16.13 -18.61
N ASP A 149 1.83 16.22 -17.69
CA ASP A 149 1.71 15.32 -16.55
C ASP A 149 1.48 13.86 -17.00
N MET A 150 0.68 13.67 -18.06
CA MET A 150 0.45 12.35 -18.66
C MET A 150 1.72 11.75 -19.25
N ASN A 151 2.55 12.55 -19.92
CA ASN A 151 3.84 12.09 -20.46
C ASN A 151 4.78 11.64 -19.33
N VAL A 152 4.83 12.39 -18.22
CA VAL A 152 5.59 12.00 -17.02
C VAL A 152 5.05 10.69 -16.44
N SER A 153 3.72 10.55 -16.33
CA SER A 153 3.10 9.33 -15.81
C SER A 153 3.37 8.13 -16.73
N TYR A 154 3.35 8.33 -18.05
CA TYR A 154 3.66 7.29 -19.03
C TYR A 154 5.12 6.82 -18.93
N SER A 155 6.05 7.75 -18.75
CA SER A 155 7.47 7.44 -18.49
C SER A 155 7.64 6.61 -17.22
N LYS A 156 6.95 6.96 -16.12
CA LYS A 156 6.95 6.18 -14.88
C LYS A 156 6.36 4.78 -15.07
N THR A 157 5.25 4.66 -15.80
CA THR A 157 4.64 3.35 -16.09
C THR A 157 5.56 2.49 -16.94
N ALA A 158 6.24 3.05 -17.94
CA ALA A 158 7.23 2.32 -18.74
C ALA A 158 8.42 1.83 -17.89
N ALA A 159 8.91 2.65 -16.96
CA ALA A 159 9.94 2.24 -16.01
C ALA A 159 9.45 1.10 -15.11
N ALA A 160 8.25 1.22 -14.52
CA ALA A 160 7.64 0.19 -13.68
C ALA A 160 7.41 -1.13 -14.46
N LEU A 161 7.02 -1.05 -15.73
CA LEU A 161 6.85 -2.24 -16.57
C LEU A 161 8.19 -2.93 -16.85
N THR A 162 9.26 -2.16 -17.04
CA THR A 162 10.62 -2.69 -17.21
C THR A 162 11.08 -3.39 -15.93
N GLU A 163 10.87 -2.76 -14.78
CA GLU A 163 11.22 -3.33 -13.47
C GLU A 163 10.39 -4.58 -13.13
N MET A 164 9.11 -4.60 -13.51
CA MET A 164 8.27 -5.79 -13.39
C MET A 164 8.75 -6.92 -14.30
N SER A 165 9.22 -6.61 -15.52
CA SER A 165 9.81 -7.59 -16.42
C SER A 165 11.10 -8.19 -15.84
N SER A 166 11.99 -7.38 -15.26
CA SER A 166 13.19 -7.90 -14.60
C SER A 166 12.85 -8.73 -13.38
N ALA A 167 11.94 -8.27 -12.52
CA ALA A 167 11.50 -9.02 -11.34
C ALA A 167 10.88 -10.38 -11.71
N SER A 168 10.12 -10.44 -12.82
CA SER A 168 9.56 -11.70 -13.34
C SER A 168 10.66 -12.66 -13.82
N GLN A 169 11.71 -12.14 -14.45
CA GLN A 169 12.86 -12.93 -14.88
C GLN A 169 13.66 -13.46 -13.68
N ASP A 170 13.87 -12.62 -12.65
CA ASP A 170 14.51 -13.01 -11.39
C ASP A 170 13.69 -14.07 -10.65
N ALA A 171 12.36 -13.92 -10.60
CA ALA A 171 11.47 -14.93 -10.01
C ALA A 171 11.59 -16.29 -10.70
N LYS A 172 11.75 -16.32 -12.04
CA LYS A 172 11.97 -17.55 -12.80
C LYS A 172 13.34 -18.18 -12.51
N ALA A 173 14.38 -17.36 -12.40
CA ALA A 173 15.71 -17.81 -12.00
C ALA A 173 15.68 -18.39 -10.57
N TYR A 174 15.06 -17.68 -9.64
CA TYR A 174 14.85 -18.11 -8.25
C TYR A 174 14.07 -19.44 -8.18
N HIS A 175 13.00 -19.58 -8.96
CA HIS A 175 12.24 -20.83 -9.03
C HIS A 175 13.13 -22.01 -9.47
N THR A 176 13.95 -21.80 -10.50
CA THR A 176 14.91 -22.80 -10.98
C THR A 176 15.95 -23.15 -9.91
N GLN A 177 16.40 -22.15 -9.16
CA GLN A 177 17.37 -22.33 -8.08
C GLN A 177 16.76 -23.12 -6.91
N ILE A 178 15.52 -22.81 -6.52
CA ILE A 178 14.78 -23.55 -5.50
C ILE A 178 14.59 -25.00 -5.93
N GLN A 179 14.19 -25.27 -7.18
CA GLN A 179 14.09 -26.64 -7.68
C GLN A 179 15.42 -27.40 -7.59
N THR A 180 16.53 -26.72 -7.87
CA THR A 180 17.88 -27.30 -7.76
C THR A 180 18.23 -27.59 -6.30
N VAL A 181 17.94 -26.66 -5.38
CA VAL A 181 18.12 -26.87 -3.94
C VAL A 181 17.28 -28.03 -3.43
N THR A 182 16.01 -28.14 -3.84
CA THR A 182 15.14 -29.26 -3.48
C THR A 182 15.69 -30.59 -3.99
N LYS A 183 16.19 -30.65 -5.24
CA LYS A 183 16.86 -31.85 -5.77
C LYS A 183 18.10 -32.21 -4.97
N ASN A 184 18.93 -31.23 -4.64
CA ASN A 184 20.15 -31.44 -3.86
C ASN A 184 19.82 -31.92 -2.44
N LEU A 185 18.80 -31.36 -1.77
CA LEU A 185 18.34 -31.81 -0.46
C LEU A 185 17.80 -33.24 -0.52
N SER A 186 17.03 -33.59 -1.57
CA SER A 186 16.57 -34.96 -1.76
C SER A 186 17.73 -35.94 -1.96
N ALA A 187 18.74 -35.54 -2.74
CA ALA A 187 19.94 -36.34 -2.94
C ALA A 187 20.75 -36.48 -1.64
N LEU A 188 20.85 -35.40 -0.86
CA LEU A 188 21.56 -35.38 0.42
C LEU A 188 20.87 -36.28 1.46
N ASN A 189 19.54 -36.27 1.51
CA ASN A 189 18.78 -37.20 2.34
C ASN A 189 19.03 -38.66 1.93
N ALA A 190 19.11 -38.95 0.63
CA ALA A 190 19.44 -40.30 0.15
C ALA A 190 20.87 -40.73 0.52
N VAL A 191 21.84 -39.82 0.45
CA VAL A 191 23.21 -40.07 0.93
C VAL A 191 23.22 -40.29 2.44
N TYR A 192 22.44 -39.54 3.21
CA TYR A 192 22.35 -39.70 4.66
C TYR A 192 21.79 -41.07 5.06
N GLU A 193 20.73 -41.53 4.38
CA GLU A 193 20.20 -42.89 4.53
C GLU A 193 21.27 -43.95 4.20
N MET A 194 22.02 -43.74 3.12
CA MET A 194 23.10 -44.63 2.69
C MET A 194 24.26 -44.67 3.70
N GLU A 195 24.68 -43.53 4.24
CA GLU A 195 25.70 -43.43 5.29
C GLU A 195 25.27 -44.13 6.58
N LEU A 196 24.00 -43.97 6.99
CA LEU A 196 23.44 -44.72 8.11
C LEU A 196 23.46 -46.22 7.87
N GLN A 197 23.12 -46.66 6.65
CA GLN A 197 23.16 -48.06 6.26
C GLN A 197 24.60 -48.60 6.24
N ASP A 198 25.55 -47.83 5.69
CA ASP A 198 26.95 -48.23 5.64
C ASP A 198 27.57 -48.28 7.04
N ALA A 199 27.30 -47.29 7.89
CA ALA A 199 27.71 -47.31 9.30
C ALA A 199 27.18 -48.55 10.03
N ASN A 200 25.92 -48.94 9.80
CA ASN A 200 25.35 -50.16 10.36
C ASN A 200 26.05 -51.43 9.83
N SER A 201 26.34 -51.48 8.53
CA SER A 201 27.15 -52.55 7.91
C SER A 201 28.56 -52.61 8.50
N HIS A 202 29.17 -51.45 8.75
CA HIS A 202 30.49 -51.32 9.34
C HIS A 202 30.51 -51.85 10.78
N VAL A 203 29.51 -51.51 11.59
CA VAL A 203 29.33 -52.06 12.94
C VAL A 203 29.15 -53.57 12.91
N LYS A 204 28.39 -54.11 11.95
CA LYS A 204 28.22 -55.56 11.78
C LYS A 204 29.54 -56.25 11.41
N THR A 205 30.32 -55.62 10.55
CA THR A 205 31.65 -56.12 10.14
C THR A 205 32.64 -56.06 11.29
N LEU A 206 32.64 -54.98 12.08
CA LEU A 206 33.44 -54.85 13.30
C LEU A 206 33.08 -55.94 14.32
N ASN A 207 31.80 -56.20 14.56
CA ASN A 207 31.38 -57.29 15.45
C ASN A 207 31.88 -58.66 14.96
N LYS A 208 31.79 -58.95 13.66
CA LYS A 208 32.36 -60.18 13.09
C LYS A 208 33.87 -60.23 13.28
N PHE A 209 34.57 -59.12 13.04
CA PHE A 209 36.01 -59.03 13.24
C PHE A 209 36.41 -59.31 14.69
N TYR A 210 35.71 -58.72 15.66
CA TYR A 210 35.92 -58.99 17.09
C TYR A 210 35.73 -60.47 17.43
N ASN A 211 34.68 -61.11 16.90
CA ASN A 211 34.45 -62.54 17.10
C ASN A 211 35.58 -63.38 16.50
N SER A 212 35.97 -63.12 15.25
CA SER A 212 37.09 -63.82 14.61
C SER A 212 38.42 -63.62 15.35
N MET A 213 38.68 -62.41 15.84
CA MET A 213 39.86 -62.10 16.64
C MET A 213 39.83 -62.85 17.98
N SER A 214 38.66 -62.92 18.64
CA SER A 214 38.48 -63.70 19.86
C SER A 214 38.74 -65.19 19.61
N THR A 215 38.20 -65.76 18.52
CA THR A 215 38.47 -67.15 18.12
C THR A 215 39.95 -67.38 17.81
N ALA A 216 40.60 -66.47 17.09
CA ALA A 216 42.03 -66.56 16.79
C ALA A 216 42.88 -66.50 18.07
N MET A 217 42.56 -65.60 19.00
CA MET A 217 43.21 -65.51 20.31
C MET A 217 43.01 -66.78 21.15
N ALA A 218 41.81 -67.37 21.13
CA ALA A 218 41.55 -68.65 21.77
C ALA A 218 42.41 -69.77 21.15
N GLY A 219 42.46 -69.86 19.82
CA GLY A 219 43.31 -70.82 19.11
C GLY A 219 44.80 -70.66 19.39
N ILE A 220 45.31 -69.43 19.48
CA ILE A 220 46.70 -69.14 19.88
C ILE A 220 46.96 -69.63 21.31
N THR A 221 46.00 -69.40 22.22
CA THR A 221 46.11 -69.85 23.62
C THR A 221 46.14 -71.37 23.71
N GLU A 222 45.31 -72.05 22.93
CA GLU A 222 45.24 -73.51 22.87
C GLU A 222 46.50 -74.11 22.25
N ALA A 223 46.98 -73.57 21.12
CA ALA A 223 48.26 -73.97 20.52
C ALA A 223 49.44 -73.77 21.48
N GLY A 224 49.40 -72.72 22.31
CA GLY A 224 50.37 -72.50 23.39
C GLY A 224 50.36 -73.64 24.41
N LYS A 225 49.17 -74.06 24.86
CA LYS A 225 49.02 -75.23 25.76
C LYS A 225 49.50 -76.53 25.12
N GLU A 226 49.14 -76.79 23.87
CA GLU A 226 49.59 -77.99 23.15
C GLU A 226 51.12 -78.01 22.98
N THR A 227 51.72 -76.86 22.69
CA THR A 227 53.19 -76.71 22.59
C THR A 227 53.87 -77.00 23.93
N GLU A 228 53.28 -76.55 25.04
CA GLU A 228 53.78 -76.86 26.39
C GLU A 228 53.67 -78.35 26.71
N ALA A 229 52.54 -78.98 26.40
CA ALA A 229 52.35 -80.41 26.55
C ALA A 229 53.35 -81.22 25.70
N PHE A 230 53.54 -80.83 24.43
CA PHE A 230 54.51 -81.44 23.53
C PHE A 230 55.94 -81.32 24.09
N LYS A 231 56.34 -80.15 24.59
CA LYS A 231 57.63 -79.95 25.26
C LYS A 231 57.82 -80.91 26.44
N ASN A 232 56.79 -81.09 27.27
CA ASN A 232 56.83 -82.00 28.42
C ASN A 232 57.00 -83.46 27.97
N GLU A 233 56.31 -83.88 26.92
CA GLU A 233 56.41 -85.25 26.40
C GLU A 233 57.75 -85.50 25.70
N LEU A 234 58.30 -84.51 25.01
CA LEU A 234 59.67 -84.53 24.48
C LEU A 234 60.71 -84.67 25.60
N ALA A 235 60.52 -83.95 26.71
CA ALA A 235 61.41 -84.06 27.87
C ALA A 235 61.39 -85.47 28.48
N LYS A 236 60.20 -86.07 28.65
CA LYS A 236 60.06 -87.47 29.08
C LYS A 236 60.71 -88.45 28.10
N LEU A 237 60.49 -88.26 26.80
CA LEU A 237 61.10 -89.09 25.77
C LEU A 237 62.63 -89.02 25.84
N ASN A 238 63.19 -87.83 26.00
CA ASN A 238 64.65 -87.65 26.15
C ASN A 238 65.19 -88.35 27.41
N GLN A 239 64.46 -88.28 28.53
CA GLN A 239 64.78 -89.02 29.75
C GLN A 239 64.76 -90.54 29.51
N ASN A 240 63.74 -91.05 28.82
CA ASN A 240 63.62 -92.47 28.51
C ASN A 240 64.72 -92.95 27.57
N VAL A 241 65.04 -92.19 26.52
CA VAL A 241 66.15 -92.49 25.60
C VAL A 241 67.49 -92.46 26.33
N SER A 242 67.72 -91.48 27.21
CA SER A 242 68.92 -91.42 28.05
C SER A 242 69.04 -92.64 28.96
N SER A 243 67.92 -93.08 29.56
CA SER A 243 67.85 -94.27 30.41
C SER A 243 68.13 -95.55 29.62
N LEU A 244 67.56 -95.69 28.42
CA LEU A 244 67.83 -96.80 27.50
C LEU A 244 69.30 -96.83 27.10
N ASN A 245 69.89 -95.69 26.71
CA ASN A 245 71.32 -95.61 26.38
C ASN A 245 72.21 -96.00 27.56
N LYS A 246 71.83 -95.67 28.80
CA LYS A 246 72.55 -96.14 30.00
C LYS A 246 72.46 -97.65 30.17
N ILE A 247 71.29 -98.25 29.97
CA ILE A 247 71.12 -99.71 30.07
C ILE A 247 71.88 -100.43 28.96
N TYR A 248 71.77 -99.97 27.72
CA TYR A 248 72.53 -100.54 26.60
C TYR A 248 74.03 -100.33 26.76
N GLY A 249 74.48 -99.17 27.23
CA GLY A 249 75.89 -98.92 27.55
C GLY A 249 76.39 -99.83 28.68
N GLY A 250 75.59 -100.02 29.72
CA GLY A 250 75.89 -100.96 30.81
C GLY A 250 75.96 -102.40 30.33
N MET A 251 75.07 -102.81 29.42
CA MET A 251 75.05 -104.15 28.83
C MET A 251 76.24 -104.37 27.87
N LEU A 252 76.63 -103.35 27.10
CA LEU A 252 77.80 -103.40 26.22
C LEU A 252 79.12 -103.42 27.00
N SER A 253 79.21 -102.67 28.11
CA SER A 253 80.34 -102.74 29.05
C SER A 253 80.42 -104.10 29.75
N ALA A 254 79.28 -104.72 30.06
CA ALA A 254 79.21 -106.06 30.62
C ALA A 254 79.47 -107.19 29.61
N MET A 255 79.42 -106.90 28.30
CA MET A 255 79.78 -107.85 27.22
C MET A 255 81.22 -107.70 26.70
N LYS A 256 81.91 -106.60 27.05
CA LYS A 256 83.31 -106.33 26.63
C LYS A 256 84.35 -106.46 27.75
N GLY A 257 83.91 -106.67 29.00
CA GLY A 257 84.75 -107.12 30.12
C GLY A 257 84.53 -108.61 30.35
#